data_AF-M5BLR2-F1
#
_entry.id   AF-M5BLR2-F1
#
_cell.length_a   1.000
_cell.length_b   1.000
_cell.length_c   1.000
_cell.angle_alpha   90.00
_cell.angle_beta   90.00
_cell.angle_gamma   90.00
#
_symmetry.space_group_name_H-M   'P 1'
#
loop_
_entity.id
_entity.type
_entity.pdbx_description
1 polymer ?
#
loop_
_entity_poly.entity_id
_entity_poly.type
_entity_poly.pdbx_seq_one_letter_code
_entity_poly.pdbx_strand_id
1 'polypeptide(L)'
;MGRVLLKVIILGDSGVGKTSLMNQYVNKRFSNQYKATIGADFLTKEVMVDDRLVTIQLWDTAGQERFQSLGVAFYRGPSLVQIPNHH
;
A
#
# COMPACT_ATOMS: atom_id res chain seq x y z
N MET A 1 4.49 -15.35 21.91
CA MET A 1 3.90 -15.41 20.56
C MET A 1 4.53 -14.31 19.72
N GLY A 2 5.12 -14.65 18.57
CA GLY A 2 5.83 -13.67 17.73
C GLY A 2 4.85 -12.73 17.04
N ARG A 3 5.16 -11.44 17.01
CA ARG A 3 4.37 -10.43 16.29
C ARG A 3 4.56 -10.65 14.79
N VAL A 4 3.48 -10.87 14.05
CA VAL A 4 3.53 -11.05 12.60
C VAL A 4 3.44 -9.68 11.93
N LEU A 5 4.47 -9.32 11.17
CA LEU A 5 4.51 -8.10 10.36
C LEU A 5 4.36 -8.47 8.89
N LEU A 6 3.30 -7.96 8.25
CA LEU A 6 3.07 -8.11 6.82
C LEU A 6 3.31 -6.76 6.12
N LYS A 7 4.23 -6.74 5.16
CA LYS A 7 4.43 -5.57 4.28
C LYS A 7 3.67 -5.80 2.98
N VAL A 8 2.82 -4.84 2.63
CA VAL A 8 1.99 -4.84 1.43
C VAL A 8 2.32 -3.60 0.62
N ILE A 9 2.76 -3.79 -0.63
CA ILE A 9 3.04 -2.69 -1.56
C ILE A 9 1.90 -2.60 -2.57
N ILE A 10 1.37 -1.40 -2.77
CA ILE A 10 0.28 -1.13 -3.72
C ILE A 10 0.88 -0.48 -4.96
N LEU A 11 0.79 -1.15 -6.10
CA LEU A 11 1.29 -0.67 -7.39
C LEU A 11 0.13 -0.37 -8.36
N GLY A 12 0.38 0.57 -9.26
CA GLY A 12 -0.57 1.01 -10.29
C GLY A 12 -0.26 2.44 -10.75
N ASP A 13 -0.88 2.85 -11.86
CA ASP A 13 -0.60 4.14 -12.49
C ASP A 13 -0.98 5.34 -11.61
N SER A 14 -0.48 6.51 -11.94
CA SER A 14 -0.93 7.74 -11.31
C SER A 14 -2.45 7.90 -11.45
N GLY A 15 -3.11 8.37 -10.39
CA GLY A 15 -4.56 8.63 -10.42
C GLY A 15 -5.50 7.42 -10.30
N VAL A 16 -5.02 6.16 -10.32
CA VAL A 16 -5.90 4.95 -10.26
C VAL A 16 -6.56 4.70 -8.89
N GLY A 17 -6.33 5.56 -7.90
CA GLY A 17 -7.00 5.48 -6.60
C GLY A 17 -6.28 4.66 -5.52
N LYS A 18 -4.98 4.36 -5.67
CA LYS A 18 -4.17 3.64 -4.65
C LYS A 18 -4.24 4.28 -3.26
N THR A 19 -4.00 5.58 -3.18
CA THR A 19 -4.07 6.37 -1.94
C THR A 19 -5.47 6.33 -1.32
N SER A 20 -6.51 6.38 -2.15
CA SER A 20 -7.91 6.30 -1.71
C SER A 20 -8.24 4.92 -1.14
N LEU A 21 -7.80 3.83 -1.79
CA LEU A 21 -7.96 2.46 -1.30
C LEU A 21 -7.26 2.27 0.05
N MET A 22 -6.02 2.72 0.17
CA MET A 22 -5.24 2.61 1.40
C MET A 22 -5.92 3.37 2.55
N ASN A 23 -6.33 4.62 2.31
CA ASN A 23 -7.02 5.43 3.31
C ASN A 23 -8.38 4.85 3.70
N GLN A 24 -9.14 4.33 2.74
CA GLN A 24 -10.43 3.71 3.04
C GLN A 24 -10.26 2.47 3.90
N TYR A 25 -9.26 1.64 3.60
CA TYR A 25 -9.01 0.43 4.36
C TYR A 25 -8.53 0.73 5.79
N VAL A 26 -7.64 1.70 5.98
CA VAL A 26 -7.05 2.01 7.30
C VAL A 26 -7.94 2.93 8.12
N ASN A 27 -8.35 4.06 7.55
CA ASN A 27 -9.01 5.15 8.28
C ASN A 27 -10.55 5.11 8.18
N LYS A 28 -11.13 4.18 7.40
CA LYS A 28 -12.58 4.10 7.10
C LYS A 28 -13.17 5.44 6.61
N ARG A 29 -12.35 6.26 5.96
CA ARG A 29 -12.72 7.59 5.47
C ARG A 29 -12.26 7.74 4.03
N PHE A 30 -13.15 8.28 3.20
CA PHE A 30 -12.78 8.85 1.91
C PHE A 30 -12.42 10.32 2.13
N SER A 31 -11.23 10.73 1.69
CA SER A 31 -10.86 12.14 1.59
C SER A 31 -10.96 12.56 0.13
N ASN A 32 -11.67 13.65 -0.15
CA ASN A 32 -11.71 14.27 -1.48
C ASN A 32 -10.48 15.14 -1.77
N GLN A 33 -9.53 15.25 -0.83
CA GLN A 33 -8.28 15.96 -1.07
C GLN A 33 -7.27 15.04 -1.76
N TYR A 34 -7.16 15.21 -3.08
CA TYR A 34 -6.07 14.65 -3.86
C TYR A 34 -4.78 15.41 -3.52
N LYS A 35 -3.87 14.77 -2.78
CA LYS A 35 -2.46 15.19 -2.69
C LYS A 35 -1.63 14.14 -3.42
N ALA A 36 -0.76 14.57 -4.32
CA ALA A 36 0.16 13.66 -4.99
C ALA A 36 1.08 13.02 -3.94
N THR A 37 1.19 11.68 -3.95
CA THR A 37 2.17 10.95 -3.13
C THR A 37 3.56 11.30 -3.63
N ILE A 38 4.42 11.87 -2.78
CA ILE A 38 5.82 12.16 -3.10
C ILE A 38 6.66 10.98 -2.59
N GLY A 39 7.21 10.19 -3.50
CA GLY A 39 8.00 9.00 -3.14
C GLY A 39 7.11 7.84 -2.71
N ALA A 40 7.23 7.42 -1.44
CA ALA A 40 6.44 6.35 -0.85
C ALA A 40 5.92 6.78 0.53
N ASP A 41 4.61 6.60 0.76
CA ASP A 41 3.96 6.79 2.05
C ASP A 41 3.52 5.43 2.59
N PHE A 42 3.39 5.28 3.92
CA PHE A 42 2.89 4.03 4.48
C PHE A 42 1.92 4.24 5.64
N LEU A 43 0.88 3.41 5.66
CA LEU A 43 -0.07 3.31 6.78
C LEU A 43 0.05 1.95 7.45
N THR A 44 -0.15 1.92 8.77
CA THR A 44 -0.15 0.67 9.55
C THR A 44 -1.56 0.36 10.06
N LYS A 45 -1.95 -0.91 10.01
CA LYS A 45 -3.20 -1.40 10.57
C LYS A 45 -2.98 -2.73 11.28
N GLU A 46 -3.53 -2.86 12.48
CA GLU A 46 -3.57 -4.15 13.17
C GLU A 46 -4.87 -4.88 12.84
N VAL A 47 -4.77 -6.17 12.54
CA VAL A 47 -5.90 -7.04 12.23
C VAL A 47 -5.75 -8.37 12.97
N MET A 48 -6.87 -8.94 13.40
CA MET A 48 -6.93 -10.30 13.96
C MET A 48 -7.18 -11.28 12.81
N VAL A 49 -6.28 -12.25 12.63
CA VAL A 49 -6.40 -13.35 11.66
C VAL A 49 -6.12 -14.64 12.39
N ASP A 50 -7.09 -15.56 12.43
CA ASP A 50 -6.99 -16.85 13.13
C ASP A 50 -6.44 -16.71 14.57
N ASP A 51 -7.03 -15.79 15.35
CA ASP A 51 -6.64 -15.43 16.72
C ASP A 51 -5.20 -14.90 16.89
N ARG A 52 -4.56 -14.49 15.80
CA ARG A 52 -3.24 -13.84 15.82
C ARG A 52 -3.36 -12.38 15.44
N LEU A 53 -2.72 -11.54 16.24
CA LEU A 53 -2.57 -10.12 15.93
C LEU A 53 -1.49 -9.95 14.84
N VAL A 54 -1.92 -9.49 13.67
CA VAL A 54 -1.07 -9.20 12.53
C VAL A 54 -0.99 -7.69 12.34
N THR A 55 0.22 -7.15 12.28
CA THR A 55 0.47 -5.76 11.91
C THR A 55 0.71 -5.71 10.41
N ILE A 56 -0.16 -5.02 9.67
CA ILE A 56 -0.03 -4.80 8.23
C ILE A 56 0.54 -3.39 8.00
N GLN A 57 1.61 -3.29 7.22
CA GLN A 57 2.13 -2.04 6.67
C GLN A 57 1.77 -1.95 5.19
N LEU A 58 0.93 -0.98 4.83
CA LEU A 58 0.51 -0.69 3.46
C LEU A 58 1.37 0.43 2.92
N TRP A 59 2.06 0.20 1.81
CA TRP A 59 2.95 1.15 1.17
C TRP A 59 2.28 1.67 -0.11
N ASP A 60 1.96 2.96 -0.13
CA ASP A 60 1.48 3.68 -1.30
C ASP A 60 2.68 4.27 -2.06
N THR A 61 2.84 3.88 -3.32
CA THR A 61 3.89 4.40 -4.18
C THR A 61 3.33 5.42 -5.16
N ALA A 62 4.04 6.52 -5.39
CA ALA A 62 3.71 7.45 -6.48
C ALA A 62 3.66 6.70 -7.85
N GLY A 63 2.75 7.13 -8.74
CA GLY A 63 2.48 6.55 -10.07
C GLY A 63 3.72 5.94 -10.75
N GLN A 64 3.57 4.67 -11.13
CA GLN A 64 4.61 3.78 -11.65
C GLN A 64 5.29 4.25 -12.94
N GLU A 65 4.90 5.37 -13.57
CA GLU A 65 5.59 5.85 -14.77
C GLU A 65 7.04 6.34 -14.52
N ARG A 66 7.46 6.57 -13.27
CA ARG A 66 8.80 7.11 -12.94
C ARG A 66 9.70 6.19 -12.11
N PHE A 67 9.22 5.02 -11.69
CA PHE A 67 9.87 4.19 -10.67
C PHE A 67 10.18 2.74 -11.11
N GLN A 68 10.48 2.53 -12.39
CA GLN A 68 11.19 1.33 -12.87
C GLN A 68 12.50 1.04 -12.10
N SER A 69 12.98 2.00 -11.30
CA SER A 69 14.20 1.94 -10.48
C SER A 69 13.97 1.68 -8.98
N LEU A 70 12.74 1.41 -8.49
CA LEU A 70 12.53 0.85 -7.15
C LEU A 70 13.06 -0.60 -7.14
N GLY A 71 14.38 -0.71 -7.08
CA GLY A 71 15.12 -1.91 -7.40
C GLY A 71 14.79 -3.11 -6.53
N VAL A 72 15.44 -4.22 -6.87
CA VAL A 72 15.42 -5.56 -6.25
C VAL A 72 15.32 -5.58 -4.71
N ALA A 73 15.72 -4.50 -4.02
CA ALA A 73 15.58 -4.27 -2.58
C ALA A 73 14.13 -4.19 -2.06
N PHE A 74 13.14 -3.74 -2.86
CA PHE A 74 11.74 -3.66 -2.42
C PHE A 74 10.95 -4.95 -2.66
N TYR A 75 11.43 -5.87 -3.50
CA TYR A 75 10.70 -7.07 -3.90
C TYR A 75 11.02 -8.33 -3.08
N ARG A 76 11.97 -8.28 -2.14
CA ARG A 76 12.30 -9.42 -1.27
C ARG A 76 11.52 -9.34 0.04
N GLY A 77 10.46 -10.14 0.17
CA GLY A 77 9.71 -10.33 1.42
C GLY A 77 8.33 -9.68 1.60
N PRO A 78 7.84 -8.74 0.75
CA PRO A 78 6.47 -8.25 0.85
C PRO A 78 5.47 -9.03 -0.01
N SER A 79 4.20 -9.01 0.39
CA SER A 79 3.08 -9.43 -0.45
C SER A 79 2.67 -8.27 -1.36
N LEU A 80 2.51 -8.53 -2.67
CA LEU A 80 2.26 -7.50 -3.67
C LEU A 80 0.78 -7.42 -4.06
N VAL A 81 0.23 -6.20 -4.17
CA VAL A 81 -1.10 -5.94 -4.74
C VAL A 81 -0.97 -4.96 -5.90
N GLN A 82 -1.48 -5.35 -7.07
CA GLN A 82 -1.50 -4.54 -8.28
C GLN A 82 -2.94 -4.11 -8.59
N ILE A 83 -3.16 -2.81 -8.78
CA ILE A 83 -4.45 -2.27 -9.26
C ILE A 83 -4.37 -2.17 -10.78
N PRO A 84 -5.23 -2.90 -11.52
CA PRO A 84 -5.26 -2.84 -12.98
C PRO A 84 -5.82 -1.49 -13.46
N ASN A 85 -5.34 -1.03 -14.61
CA ASN A 85 -5.95 0.08 -15.32
C ASN A 85 -7.25 -0.38 -15.97
N HIS A 86 -8.31 0.42 -15.85
CA HIS A 86 -9.48 0.30 -16.72
C HIS A 86 -9.24 1.19 -17.94
N HIS A 87 -8.95 0.57 -19.09
CA HIS A 87 -9.09 1.21 -20.40
C HIS A 87 -10.55 1.16 -20.84
#